data_AF-C6AXL2-F1
#
_entry.id   AF-C6AXL2-F1
#
_cell.length_a   1.000
_cell.length_b   1.000
_cell.length_c   1.000
_cell.angle_alpha   90.00
_cell.angle_beta   90.00
_cell.angle_gamma   90.00
#
_symmetry.space_group_name_H-M   'P 1'
#
loop_
_entity.id
_entity.type
_entity.pdbx_description
1 polymer ?
#
loop_
_entity_poly.entity_id
_entity_poly.type
_entity_poly.pdbx_seq_one_letter_code
_entity_poly.pdbx_strand_id
1 'polypeptide(L)'
;MNSDHFDERSTSALMNIIQDKDVGNENRYAATQSVLRRWRQGVDLEFLIDLLLSESSRDRLRGAHYLAELGQEVEGLNVAATQLADDALSDCRRAFVEYTVNSGRYDQTISNALAKCLLDLNLHVRVEVINWAVPISDERFENFSQLVEAGAGWPEFRFPNPLSNDFWNASILKRAVRGLDIIRCIRDGKEIEQIKKDFPEEDSFIFDVIQFSRTRRERLAKWQDKSQY
;
A
#
# COMPACT_ATOMS: atom_id res chain seq x y z
N MET A 1 18.17 -0.06 29.77
CA MET A 1 18.64 1.30 29.41
C MET A 1 17.39 2.11 29.07
N ASN A 2 17.15 3.25 29.73
CA ASN A 2 15.91 4.03 29.56
C ASN A 2 15.79 4.60 28.13
N SER A 3 14.58 4.58 27.58
CA SER A 3 14.22 5.11 26.25
C SER A 3 14.61 6.58 26.04
N ASP A 4 14.69 7.35 27.12
CA ASP A 4 14.91 8.80 27.11
C ASP A 4 16.26 9.20 26.48
N HIS A 5 17.26 8.31 26.48
CA HIS A 5 18.56 8.58 25.87
C HIS A 5 18.60 8.45 24.33
N PHE A 6 17.59 7.84 23.71
CA PHE A 6 17.54 7.73 22.25
C PHE A 6 16.92 8.96 21.60
N ASP A 7 15.99 9.62 22.28
CA ASP A 7 15.32 10.82 21.78
C ASP A 7 16.27 12.03 21.65
N GLU A 8 17.40 12.04 22.37
CA GLU A 8 18.44 13.08 22.31
C GLU A 8 19.48 12.88 21.19
N ARG A 9 19.56 11.67 20.59
CA ARG A 9 20.56 11.36 19.55
C ARG A 9 20.15 11.91 18.19
N SER A 10 21.08 12.18 17.29
CA SER A 10 20.73 12.54 15.90
C SER A 10 20.10 11.35 15.15
N THR A 11 19.30 11.62 14.11
CA THR A 11 18.69 10.56 13.29
C THR A 11 19.76 9.69 12.61
N SER A 12 20.86 10.28 12.16
CA SER A 12 22.04 9.54 11.68
C SER A 12 22.61 8.57 12.72
N ALA A 13 22.78 9.02 13.97
CA ALA A 13 23.27 8.15 15.04
C ALA A 13 22.30 7.00 15.36
N LEU A 14 20.99 7.26 15.36
CA LEU A 14 19.98 6.22 15.52
C LEU A 14 20.00 5.22 14.36
N MET A 15 20.15 5.71 13.12
CA MET A 15 20.23 4.86 11.93
C MET A 15 21.45 3.94 11.93
N ASN A 16 22.58 4.39 12.49
CA ASN A 16 23.76 3.54 12.70
C ASN A 16 23.49 2.44 13.73
N ILE A 17 22.86 2.77 14.85
CA ILE A 17 22.49 1.79 15.89
C ILE A 17 21.57 0.71 15.34
N ILE A 18 20.59 1.07 14.50
CA ILE A 18 19.66 0.11 13.90
C ILE A 18 20.38 -0.87 12.97
N GLN A 19 21.46 -0.42 12.31
CA GLN A 19 22.24 -1.21 11.37
C GLN A 19 23.32 -2.07 12.03
N ASP A 20 23.73 -1.70 13.23
CA ASP A 20 24.74 -2.40 14.00
C ASP A 20 24.23 -3.76 14.48
N LYS A 21 24.93 -4.83 14.09
CA LYS A 21 24.57 -6.21 14.43
C LYS A 21 24.97 -6.59 15.85
N ASP A 22 25.91 -5.86 16.44
CA ASP A 22 26.43 -6.11 17.78
C ASP A 22 25.54 -5.44 18.85
N VAL A 23 24.62 -4.58 18.43
CA VAL A 23 23.62 -3.97 19.31
C VAL A 23 22.44 -4.92 19.54
N GLY A 24 22.11 -5.14 20.81
CA GLY A 24 20.97 -5.96 21.22
C GLY A 24 19.63 -5.52 20.62
N ASN A 25 18.73 -6.49 20.39
CA ASN A 25 17.44 -6.27 19.71
C ASN A 25 16.58 -5.18 20.35
N GLU A 26 16.56 -5.11 21.68
CA GLU A 26 15.80 -4.09 22.42
C GLU A 26 16.28 -2.67 22.10
N ASN A 27 17.59 -2.46 22.02
CA ASN A 27 18.17 -1.17 21.69
C ASN A 27 17.89 -0.80 20.22
N ARG A 28 17.95 -1.77 19.29
CA ARG A 28 17.59 -1.54 17.88
C ARG A 28 16.11 -1.19 17.72
N TYR A 29 15.25 -1.88 18.46
CA TYR A 29 13.82 -1.59 18.50
C TYR A 29 13.57 -0.18 19.06
N ALA A 30 14.16 0.18 20.20
CA ALA A 30 14.03 1.50 20.80
C ALA A 30 14.53 2.62 19.86
N ALA A 31 15.68 2.42 19.20
CA ALA A 31 16.18 3.35 18.19
C ALA A 31 15.22 3.49 17.01
N THR A 32 14.66 2.38 16.51
CA THR A 32 13.65 2.39 15.43
C THR A 32 12.41 3.18 15.84
N GLN A 33 11.87 2.95 17.04
CA GLN A 33 10.71 3.69 17.53
C GLN A 33 10.99 5.19 17.68
N SER A 34 12.21 5.56 18.09
CA SER A 34 12.63 6.96 18.19
C SER A 34 12.70 7.64 16.83
N VAL A 35 13.26 6.96 15.81
CA VAL A 35 13.29 7.44 14.42
C VAL A 35 11.88 7.59 13.84
N LEU A 36 11.02 6.58 14.01
CA LEU A 36 9.62 6.64 13.54
C LEU A 36 8.86 7.81 14.19
N ARG A 37 9.07 8.08 15.48
CA ARG A 37 8.44 9.21 16.18
C ARG A 37 8.86 10.54 15.57
N ARG A 38 10.14 10.71 15.24
CA ARG A 38 10.65 11.92 14.58
C ARG A 38 10.06 12.12 13.20
N TRP A 39 10.03 11.07 12.38
CA TRP A 39 9.44 11.14 11.05
C TRP A 39 7.94 11.43 11.10
N ARG A 40 7.19 10.86 12.05
CA ARG A 40 5.78 11.22 12.26
C ARG A 40 5.57 12.72 12.59
N GLN A 41 6.59 13.37 13.16
CA GLN A 41 6.60 14.81 13.45
C GLN A 41 7.18 15.66 12.30
N GLY A 42 7.55 15.04 11.17
CA GLY A 42 8.18 15.72 10.04
C GLY A 42 9.64 16.09 10.23
N VAL A 43 10.32 15.52 11.23
CA VAL A 43 11.73 15.82 11.55
C VAL A 43 12.66 14.86 10.80
N ASP A 44 13.71 15.37 10.19
CA ASP A 44 14.76 14.61 9.48
C ASP A 44 14.20 13.62 8.44
N LEU A 45 13.16 14.02 7.70
CA LEU A 45 12.49 13.19 6.69
C LEU A 45 13.39 12.84 5.51
N GLU A 46 14.43 13.62 5.24
CA GLU A 46 15.39 13.35 4.18
C GLU A 46 15.99 11.94 4.29
N PHE A 47 16.21 11.43 5.50
CA PHE A 47 16.69 10.05 5.68
C PHE A 47 15.70 9.00 5.17
N LEU A 48 14.40 9.21 5.36
CA LEU A 48 13.39 8.28 4.85
C LEU A 48 13.22 8.45 3.34
N ILE A 49 13.21 9.69 2.85
CA ILE A 49 13.13 9.98 1.42
C ILE A 49 14.31 9.35 0.67
N ASP A 50 15.52 9.48 1.19
CA ASP A 50 16.73 8.89 0.61
C ASP A 50 16.64 7.35 0.56
N LEU A 51 16.06 6.70 1.57
CA LEU A 51 15.81 5.27 1.54
C LEU A 51 14.80 4.90 0.44
N LEU A 52 13.68 5.63 0.34
CA LEU A 52 12.61 5.37 -0.62
C LEU A 52 13.07 5.56 -2.07
N LEU A 53 13.95 6.53 -2.30
CA LEU A 53 14.46 6.90 -3.62
C LEU A 53 15.82 6.27 -3.96
N SER A 54 16.36 5.43 -3.07
CA SER A 54 17.67 4.81 -3.25
C SER A 54 17.71 3.89 -4.48
N GLU A 55 18.85 3.85 -5.17
CA GLU A 55 19.08 2.87 -6.25
C GLU A 55 19.15 1.43 -5.70
N SER A 56 19.49 1.27 -4.41
CA SER A 56 19.57 -0.01 -3.73
C SER A 56 18.19 -0.58 -3.41
N SER A 57 17.87 -1.76 -3.95
CA SER A 57 16.63 -2.49 -3.63
C SER A 57 16.48 -2.76 -2.14
N ARG A 58 17.59 -3.04 -1.44
CA ARG A 58 17.59 -3.27 0.01
C ARG A 58 17.17 -2.02 0.79
N ASP A 59 17.63 -0.85 0.36
CA ASP A 59 17.30 0.40 1.02
C ASP A 59 15.85 0.80 0.74
N ARG A 60 15.37 0.62 -0.50
CA ARG A 60 13.96 0.86 -0.84
C ARG A 60 13.02 -0.05 -0.08
N LEU A 61 13.33 -1.34 0.06
CA LEU A 61 12.54 -2.25 0.90
C LEU A 61 12.49 -1.80 2.36
N ARG A 62 13.62 -1.31 2.88
CA ARG A 62 13.69 -0.77 4.24
C ARG A 62 12.89 0.53 4.38
N GLY A 63 12.98 1.43 3.40
CA GLY A 63 12.18 2.65 3.34
C GLY A 63 10.69 2.33 3.27
N ALA A 64 10.28 1.40 2.41
CA ALA A 64 8.91 0.93 2.27
C ALA A 64 8.37 0.34 3.59
N HIS A 65 9.18 -0.47 4.28
CA HIS A 65 8.83 -0.96 5.62
C HIS A 65 8.60 0.19 6.60
N TYR A 66 9.50 1.17 6.66
CA TYR A 66 9.32 2.32 7.56
C TYR A 66 8.12 3.19 7.18
N LEU A 67 7.85 3.39 5.88
CA LEU A 67 6.70 4.14 5.39
C LEU A 67 5.39 3.49 5.88
N ALA A 68 5.29 2.15 5.79
CA ALA A 68 4.14 1.41 6.30
C ALA A 68 3.99 1.57 7.83
N GLU A 69 5.11 1.54 8.57
CA GLU A 69 5.12 1.69 10.03
C GLU A 69 4.74 3.11 10.52
N LEU A 70 4.80 4.14 9.68
CA LEU A 70 4.39 5.49 10.09
C LEU A 70 2.91 5.53 10.49
N GLY A 71 2.06 4.80 9.76
CA GLY A 71 0.65 4.60 10.09
C GLY A 71 -0.22 5.86 10.03
N GLN A 72 0.27 6.96 9.45
CA GLN A 72 -0.43 8.24 9.35
C GLN A 72 0.09 9.09 8.19
N GLU A 73 -0.61 10.19 7.89
CA GLU A 73 -0.10 11.22 7.00
C GLU A 73 1.15 11.89 7.59
N VAL A 74 2.18 12.05 6.76
CA VAL A 74 3.33 12.88 7.06
C VAL A 74 3.59 13.77 5.86
N GLU A 75 3.49 15.09 6.07
CA GLU A 75 3.74 16.10 5.04
C GLU A 75 5.17 15.98 4.52
N GLY A 76 5.36 16.14 3.20
CA GLY A 76 6.66 16.00 2.53
C GLY A 76 6.99 14.61 2.01
N LEU A 77 6.29 13.55 2.42
CA LEU A 77 6.55 12.19 1.91
C LEU A 77 5.79 11.82 0.64
N ASN A 78 4.74 12.57 0.28
CA ASN A 78 3.80 12.18 -0.79
C ASN A 78 4.46 11.87 -2.12
N VAL A 79 5.40 12.71 -2.54
CA VAL A 79 6.08 12.54 -3.84
C VAL A 79 6.90 11.26 -3.83
N ALA A 80 7.72 11.05 -2.79
CA ALA A 80 8.55 9.85 -2.67
C ALA A 80 7.71 8.57 -2.51
N ALA A 81 6.65 8.62 -1.69
CA ALA A 81 5.72 7.51 -1.49
C ALA A 81 4.99 7.13 -2.78
N THR A 82 4.55 8.12 -3.56
CA THR A 82 3.82 7.88 -4.82
C THR A 82 4.72 7.25 -5.89
N GLN A 83 6.03 7.59 -5.91
CA GLN A 83 6.98 6.96 -6.84
C GLN A 83 7.13 5.45 -6.62
N LEU A 84 6.87 4.95 -5.40
CA LEU A 84 6.92 3.52 -5.13
C LEU A 84 5.88 2.73 -5.91
N ALA A 85 4.80 3.36 -6.40
CA ALA A 85 3.78 2.69 -7.22
C ALA A 85 4.34 2.12 -8.53
N ASP A 86 5.45 2.68 -9.02
CA ASP A 86 6.16 2.23 -10.21
C ASP A 86 7.44 1.43 -9.88
N ASP A 87 7.70 1.12 -8.60
CA ASP A 87 8.88 0.35 -8.21
C ASP A 87 8.83 -1.07 -8.78
N ALA A 88 9.99 -1.66 -9.10
CA ALA A 88 10.09 -3.04 -9.54
C ALA A 88 9.67 -4.06 -8.46
N LEU A 89 9.83 -3.71 -7.19
CA LEU A 89 9.55 -4.57 -6.04
C LEU A 89 8.10 -4.42 -5.57
N SER A 90 7.39 -5.54 -5.46
CA SER A 90 5.98 -5.55 -5.04
C SER A 90 5.76 -4.98 -3.64
N ASP A 91 6.69 -5.17 -2.71
CA ASP A 91 6.57 -4.67 -1.34
C ASP A 91 6.62 -3.14 -1.29
N CYS A 92 7.37 -2.51 -2.22
CA CYS A 92 7.39 -1.06 -2.35
C CYS A 92 6.07 -0.54 -2.92
N ARG A 93 5.56 -1.16 -4.00
CA ARG A 93 4.23 -0.83 -4.56
C ARG A 93 3.10 -1.01 -3.55
N ARG A 94 3.18 -2.04 -2.72
CA ARG A 94 2.23 -2.28 -1.64
C ARG A 94 2.33 -1.21 -0.55
N ALA A 95 3.54 -0.82 -0.14
CA ALA A 95 3.72 0.24 0.84
C ALA A 95 3.15 1.60 0.36
N PHE A 96 3.17 1.88 -0.95
CA PHE A 96 2.45 3.03 -1.52
C PHE A 96 0.94 2.97 -1.24
N VAL A 97 0.31 1.82 -1.48
CA VAL A 97 -1.14 1.66 -1.25
C VAL A 97 -1.46 1.79 0.24
N GLU A 98 -0.67 1.16 1.11
CA GLU A 98 -0.80 1.27 2.57
C GLU A 98 -0.64 2.73 3.05
N TYR A 99 0.34 3.48 2.50
CA TYR A 99 0.50 4.91 2.78
C TYR A 99 -0.72 5.73 2.32
N THR A 100 -1.30 5.40 1.17
CA THR A 100 -2.49 6.07 0.65
C THR A 100 -3.70 5.86 1.57
N VAL A 101 -3.87 4.64 2.09
CA VAL A 101 -4.89 4.33 3.11
C VAL A 101 -4.66 5.18 4.36
N ASN A 102 -3.45 5.18 4.90
CA ASN A 102 -3.13 5.82 6.17
C ASN A 102 -3.13 7.35 6.12
N SER A 103 -2.76 7.94 4.98
CA SER A 103 -2.76 9.39 4.79
C SER A 103 -4.13 9.95 4.41
N GLY A 104 -5.04 9.11 3.91
CA GLY A 104 -6.35 9.54 3.40
C GLY A 104 -6.29 10.41 2.14
N ARG A 105 -5.10 10.59 1.56
CA ARG A 105 -4.88 11.43 0.38
C ARG A 105 -5.45 10.79 -0.87
N TYR A 106 -6.01 11.64 -1.72
CA TYR A 106 -6.55 11.24 -2.99
C TYR A 106 -6.54 12.46 -3.93
N ASP A 107 -5.71 12.37 -4.96
CA ASP A 107 -5.60 13.34 -6.05
C ASP A 107 -5.40 12.57 -7.36
N GLN A 108 -5.27 13.30 -8.48
CA GLN A 108 -5.12 12.69 -9.80
C GLN A 108 -3.86 11.82 -9.94
N THR A 109 -2.77 12.16 -9.25
CA THR A 109 -1.52 11.40 -9.32
C THR A 109 -1.67 10.09 -8.55
N ILE A 110 -2.23 10.16 -7.34
CA ILE A 110 -2.51 8.99 -6.51
C ILE A 110 -3.54 8.07 -7.18
N SER A 111 -4.62 8.61 -7.76
CA SER A 111 -5.64 7.80 -8.43
C SER A 111 -5.08 7.04 -9.64
N ASN A 112 -4.23 7.67 -10.43
CA ASN A 112 -3.52 7.01 -11.53
C ASN A 112 -2.57 5.92 -11.04
N ALA A 113 -1.85 6.17 -9.95
CA ALA A 113 -0.95 5.18 -9.34
C ALA A 113 -1.72 3.97 -8.76
N LEU A 114 -2.86 4.20 -8.10
CA LEU A 114 -3.74 3.14 -7.62
C LEU A 114 -4.33 2.32 -8.79
N ALA A 115 -4.64 2.96 -9.92
CA ALA A 115 -5.13 2.25 -11.10
C ALA A 115 -4.08 1.29 -11.66
N LYS A 116 -2.80 1.69 -11.68
CA LYS A 116 -1.67 0.79 -11.98
C LYS A 116 -1.62 -0.39 -11.01
N CYS A 117 -1.72 -0.11 -9.71
CA CYS A 117 -1.66 -1.15 -8.67
C CYS A 117 -2.86 -2.12 -8.72
N LEU A 118 -4.05 -1.70 -9.17
CA LEU A 118 -5.19 -2.60 -9.40
C LEU A 118 -4.92 -3.59 -10.54
N LEU A 119 -4.12 -3.18 -11.52
CA LEU A 119 -3.72 -3.96 -12.69
C LEU A 119 -2.45 -4.80 -12.48
N ASP A 120 -1.81 -4.67 -11.31
CA ASP A 120 -0.53 -5.30 -10.98
C ASP A 120 -0.57 -6.82 -11.16
N LEU A 121 0.53 -7.42 -11.61
CA LEU A 121 0.60 -8.88 -11.70
C LEU A 121 0.78 -9.54 -10.32
N ASN A 122 1.27 -8.80 -9.34
CA ASN A 122 1.38 -9.27 -7.97
C ASN A 122 0.03 -9.17 -7.26
N LEU A 123 -0.49 -10.33 -6.86
CA LEU A 123 -1.81 -10.44 -6.23
C LEU A 123 -1.90 -9.69 -4.89
N HIS A 124 -0.81 -9.59 -4.12
CA HIS A 124 -0.82 -8.82 -2.86
C HIS A 124 -1.05 -7.34 -3.10
N VAL A 125 -0.42 -6.75 -4.13
CA VAL A 125 -0.62 -5.34 -4.47
C VAL A 125 -2.08 -5.10 -4.89
N ARG A 126 -2.62 -5.99 -5.73
CA ARG A 126 -4.03 -5.91 -6.16
C ARG A 126 -5.01 -5.97 -4.99
N VAL A 127 -4.82 -6.92 -4.06
CA VAL A 127 -5.68 -7.02 -2.86
C VAL A 127 -5.60 -5.76 -2.03
N GLU A 128 -4.42 -5.16 -1.89
CA GLU A 128 -4.27 -3.92 -1.12
C GLU A 128 -5.11 -2.80 -1.72
N VAL A 129 -5.14 -2.66 -3.05
CA VAL A 129 -5.99 -1.66 -3.72
C VAL A 129 -7.48 -1.98 -3.56
N ILE A 130 -7.88 -3.26 -3.65
CA ILE A 130 -9.27 -3.65 -3.39
C ILE A 130 -9.66 -3.29 -1.94
N ASN A 131 -8.81 -3.59 -0.97
CA ASN A 131 -9.04 -3.24 0.43
C ASN A 131 -9.11 -1.73 0.66
N TRP A 132 -8.34 -0.94 -0.08
CA TRP A 132 -8.44 0.53 -0.10
C TRP A 132 -9.75 1.02 -0.72
N ALA A 133 -10.17 0.45 -1.86
CA ALA A 133 -11.32 0.94 -2.63
C ALA A 133 -12.70 0.57 -2.02
N VAL A 134 -12.74 -0.42 -1.12
CA VAL A 134 -13.98 -0.84 -0.45
C VAL A 134 -14.51 0.22 0.54
N PRO A 135 -13.72 0.75 1.49
CA PRO A 135 -14.22 1.69 2.50
C PRO A 135 -14.24 3.17 2.09
N ILE A 136 -13.71 3.55 0.92
CA ILE A 136 -13.71 4.96 0.48
C ILE A 136 -15.12 5.48 0.14
N SER A 137 -15.28 6.80 0.09
CA SER A 137 -16.54 7.45 -0.30
C SER A 137 -16.97 7.06 -1.72
N ASP A 138 -18.27 7.08 -1.97
CA ASP A 138 -18.83 6.78 -3.30
C ASP A 138 -18.27 7.70 -4.38
N GLU A 139 -18.09 8.99 -4.09
CA GLU A 139 -17.51 9.97 -5.01
C GLU A 139 -16.08 9.57 -5.44
N ARG A 140 -15.21 9.21 -4.49
CA ARG A 140 -13.83 8.78 -4.80
C ARG A 140 -13.82 7.46 -5.55
N PHE A 141 -14.70 6.53 -5.18
CA PHE A 141 -14.80 5.25 -5.86
C PHE A 141 -15.30 5.40 -7.30
N GLU A 142 -16.27 6.27 -7.54
CA GLU A 142 -16.77 6.56 -8.88
C GLU A 142 -15.70 7.21 -9.75
N ASN A 143 -14.99 8.22 -9.24
CA ASN A 143 -13.86 8.83 -9.95
C ASN A 143 -12.77 7.79 -10.29
N PHE A 144 -12.38 6.96 -9.32
CA PHE A 144 -11.42 5.88 -9.52
C PHE A 144 -11.88 4.89 -10.59
N SER A 145 -13.13 4.45 -10.53
CA SER A 145 -13.71 3.50 -11.48
C SER A 145 -13.69 4.04 -12.90
N GLN A 146 -14.13 5.29 -13.10
CA GLN A 146 -14.11 5.95 -14.40
C GLN A 146 -12.69 6.06 -14.96
N LEU A 147 -11.69 6.38 -14.12
CA LEU A 147 -10.30 6.44 -14.54
C LEU A 147 -9.78 5.07 -15.00
N VAL A 148 -10.04 4.02 -14.23
CA VAL A 148 -9.64 2.65 -14.57
C VAL A 148 -10.30 2.19 -15.88
N GLU A 149 -11.59 2.46 -16.06
CA GLU A 149 -12.34 2.13 -17.27
C GLU A 149 -11.86 2.94 -18.50
N ALA A 150 -11.43 4.19 -18.28
CA ALA A 150 -10.80 5.02 -19.31
C ALA A 150 -9.35 4.62 -19.65
N GLY A 151 -8.79 3.64 -18.93
CA GLY A 151 -7.48 3.08 -19.20
C GLY A 151 -6.33 3.65 -18.37
N ALA A 152 -6.63 4.34 -17.26
CA ALA A 152 -5.60 4.77 -16.33
C ALA A 152 -4.78 3.57 -15.83
N GLY A 153 -3.46 3.76 -15.79
CA GLY A 153 -2.51 2.75 -15.32
C GLY A 153 -2.18 1.63 -16.31
N TRP A 154 -2.66 1.71 -17.55
CA TRP A 154 -2.24 0.76 -18.58
C TRP A 154 -0.74 0.89 -18.87
N PRO A 155 -0.02 -0.23 -19.03
CA PRO A 155 1.38 -0.21 -19.39
C PRO A 155 1.56 0.38 -20.80
N GLU A 156 2.52 1.28 -20.95
CA GLU A 156 2.97 1.72 -22.27
C GLU A 156 3.75 0.57 -22.94
N PHE A 157 3.27 0.08 -24.07
CA PHE A 157 3.98 -0.97 -24.82
C PHE A 157 5.22 -0.36 -25.49
N ARG A 158 6.42 -0.79 -25.04
CA ARG A 158 7.71 -0.35 -25.61
C ARG A 158 7.86 -0.64 -27.11
N PHE A 159 7.14 -1.64 -27.62
CA PHE A 159 7.16 -2.01 -29.04
C PHE A 159 5.72 -1.99 -29.58
N PRO A 160 5.35 -0.98 -30.37
CA PRO A 160 4.01 -0.88 -30.92
C PRO A 160 3.81 -1.95 -31.99
N ASN A 161 3.14 -3.03 -31.63
CA ASN A 161 2.55 -3.96 -32.58
C ASN A 161 1.03 -3.93 -32.37
N PRO A 162 0.24 -3.34 -33.30
CA PRO A 162 -1.20 -3.13 -33.12
C PRO A 162 -1.95 -4.42 -32.75
N LEU A 163 -1.66 -5.55 -33.40
CA LEU A 163 -2.36 -6.81 -33.15
C LEU A 163 -2.07 -7.39 -31.76
N SER A 164 -0.84 -7.27 -31.28
CA SER A 164 -0.51 -7.71 -29.91
C SER A 164 -1.01 -6.72 -28.87
N ASN A 165 -0.97 -5.42 -29.17
CA ASN A 165 -1.41 -4.37 -28.25
C ASN A 165 -2.91 -4.45 -28.02
N ASP A 166 -3.72 -4.68 -29.07
CA ASP A 166 -5.17 -4.85 -28.93
C ASP A 166 -5.51 -6.07 -28.06
N PHE A 167 -4.79 -7.18 -28.24
CA PHE A 167 -4.96 -8.38 -27.40
C PHE A 167 -4.59 -8.09 -25.93
N TRP A 168 -3.44 -7.46 -25.69
CA TRP A 168 -2.99 -7.13 -24.33
C TRP A 168 -3.90 -6.09 -23.67
N ASN A 169 -4.32 -5.05 -24.39
CA ASN A 169 -5.27 -4.06 -23.93
C ASN A 169 -6.61 -4.69 -23.54
N ALA A 170 -7.16 -5.58 -24.38
CA ALA A 170 -8.39 -6.28 -24.06
C ALA A 170 -8.25 -7.16 -22.81
N SER A 171 -7.09 -7.82 -22.64
CA SER A 171 -6.80 -8.64 -21.46
C SER A 171 -6.65 -7.80 -20.18
N ILE A 172 -5.95 -6.67 -20.27
CA ILE A 172 -5.75 -5.71 -19.18
C ILE A 172 -7.09 -5.10 -18.77
N LEU A 173 -7.89 -4.63 -19.73
CA LEU A 173 -9.22 -4.07 -19.50
C LEU A 173 -10.14 -5.10 -18.81
N LYS A 174 -10.15 -6.36 -19.27
CA LYS A 174 -10.92 -7.43 -18.63
C LYS A 174 -10.52 -7.63 -17.16
N ARG A 175 -9.22 -7.58 -16.84
CA ARG A 175 -8.72 -7.67 -15.46
C ARG A 175 -9.14 -6.46 -14.63
N ALA A 176 -9.01 -5.25 -15.19
CA ALA A 176 -9.39 -4.01 -14.53
C ALA A 176 -10.88 -4.01 -14.16
N VAL A 177 -11.75 -4.25 -15.14
CA VAL A 177 -13.20 -4.31 -14.96
C VAL A 177 -13.58 -5.36 -13.92
N ARG A 178 -12.97 -6.56 -13.98
CA ARG A 178 -13.21 -7.58 -12.96
C ARG A 178 -12.81 -7.13 -11.55
N GLY A 179 -11.67 -6.46 -11.41
CA GLY A 179 -11.25 -5.88 -10.13
C GLY A 179 -12.27 -4.87 -9.60
N LEU A 180 -12.78 -3.99 -10.46
CA LEU A 180 -13.85 -3.03 -10.11
C LEU A 180 -15.15 -3.73 -9.72
N ASP A 181 -15.57 -4.75 -10.47
CA ASP A 181 -16.81 -5.49 -10.20
C ASP A 181 -16.75 -6.26 -8.88
N ILE A 182 -15.58 -6.81 -8.53
CA ILE A 182 -15.33 -7.39 -7.21
C ILE A 182 -15.48 -6.32 -6.13
N ILE A 183 -14.86 -5.14 -6.31
CA ILE A 183 -14.98 -4.04 -5.34
C ILE A 183 -16.44 -3.62 -5.18
N ARG A 184 -17.18 -3.42 -6.29
CA ARG A 184 -18.62 -3.09 -6.29
C ARG A 184 -19.42 -4.12 -5.49
N CYS A 185 -19.23 -5.41 -5.79
CA CYS A 185 -19.91 -6.48 -5.06
C CYS A 185 -19.63 -6.45 -3.54
N ILE A 186 -18.38 -6.18 -3.14
CA ILE A 186 -18.01 -6.09 -1.73
C ILE A 186 -18.65 -4.85 -1.06
N ARG A 187 -18.67 -3.71 -1.75
CA ARG A 187 -19.31 -2.45 -1.31
C ARG A 187 -20.82 -2.63 -1.14
N ASP A 188 -21.45 -3.39 -2.05
CA ASP A 188 -22.87 -3.77 -1.99
C ASP A 188 -23.18 -4.80 -0.89
N GLY A 189 -22.16 -5.25 -0.14
CA GLY A 189 -22.33 -6.18 0.97
C GLY A 189 -22.52 -7.64 0.55
N LYS A 190 -22.18 -8.02 -0.68
CA LYS A 190 -22.22 -9.43 -1.07
C LYS A 190 -21.21 -10.26 -0.28
N GLU A 191 -21.59 -11.51 0.01
CA GLU A 191 -20.74 -12.49 0.68
C GLU A 191 -19.57 -12.91 -0.20
N ILE A 192 -18.36 -13.02 0.38
CA ILE A 192 -17.14 -13.34 -0.37
C ILE A 192 -17.24 -14.67 -1.10
N GLU A 193 -17.88 -15.68 -0.48
CA GLU A 193 -18.11 -16.99 -1.11
C GLU A 193 -19.02 -16.92 -2.34
N GLN A 194 -19.95 -15.96 -2.39
CA GLN A 194 -20.79 -15.75 -3.56
C GLN A 194 -19.99 -15.03 -4.66
N ILE A 195 -19.23 -14.00 -4.31
CA ILE A 195 -18.37 -13.27 -5.25
C ILE A 195 -17.36 -14.23 -5.91
N LYS A 196 -16.76 -15.14 -5.13
CA LYS A 196 -15.83 -16.17 -5.63
C LYS A 196 -16.47 -17.08 -6.69
N LYS A 197 -17.77 -17.34 -6.60
CA LYS A 197 -18.53 -18.12 -7.61
C LYS A 197 -18.88 -17.27 -8.83
N ASP A 198 -19.17 -15.99 -8.63
CA ASP A 198 -19.51 -15.05 -9.71
C ASP A 198 -18.30 -14.71 -10.59
N PHE A 199 -17.08 -14.80 -10.05
CA PHE A 199 -15.82 -14.49 -10.75
C PHE A 199 -14.81 -15.66 -10.70
N PRO A 200 -15.10 -16.81 -11.34
CA PRO A 200 -14.25 -18.00 -11.27
C PRO A 200 -12.88 -17.83 -11.93
N GLU A 201 -12.69 -16.81 -12.77
CA GLU A 201 -11.41 -16.50 -13.43
C GLU A 201 -10.47 -15.66 -12.58
N GLU A 202 -10.92 -15.15 -11.43
CA GLU A 202 -10.06 -14.44 -10.47
C GLU A 202 -9.34 -15.43 -9.55
N ASP A 203 -8.13 -15.07 -9.13
CA ASP A 203 -7.34 -15.94 -8.24
C ASP A 203 -8.01 -16.05 -6.85
N SER A 204 -8.17 -17.29 -6.36
CA SER A 204 -8.77 -17.55 -5.05
C SER A 204 -8.06 -16.83 -3.91
N PHE A 205 -6.75 -16.61 -4.05
CA PHE A 205 -5.94 -15.86 -3.11
C PHE A 205 -6.50 -14.47 -2.80
N ILE A 206 -7.02 -13.77 -3.82
CA ILE A 206 -7.61 -12.42 -3.65
C ILE A 206 -8.74 -12.48 -2.62
N PHE A 207 -9.66 -13.43 -2.80
CA PHE A 207 -10.83 -13.59 -1.93
C PHE A 207 -10.44 -14.06 -0.52
N ASP A 208 -9.50 -15.01 -0.42
CA ASP A 208 -9.07 -15.56 0.85
C ASP A 208 -8.43 -14.47 1.75
N VAL A 209 -7.63 -13.56 1.16
CA VAL A 209 -7.02 -12.43 1.91
C VAL A 209 -8.07 -11.40 2.33
N ILE A 210 -9.04 -11.09 1.46
CA ILE A 210 -10.13 -10.16 1.78
C ILE A 210 -10.98 -10.72 2.94
N GLN A 211 -11.34 -12.00 2.87
CA GLN A 211 -12.10 -12.70 3.91
C GLN A 211 -11.34 -12.71 5.24
N PHE A 212 -10.04 -13.02 5.21
CA PHE A 212 -9.19 -12.97 6.40
C PHE A 212 -9.16 -11.58 7.04
N SER A 213 -9.02 -10.54 6.21
CA SER A 213 -8.97 -9.14 6.66
C SER A 213 -10.29 -8.67 7.27
N ARG A 214 -11.44 -9.10 6.73
CA ARG A 214 -12.77 -8.84 7.31
C ARG A 214 -12.96 -9.56 8.64
N THR A 215 -12.67 -10.86 8.69
CA THR A 215 -12.78 -11.69 9.90
C THR A 215 -11.89 -11.16 11.02
N ARG A 216 -10.70 -10.64 10.70
CA ARG A 216 -9.82 -9.98 11.68
C ARG A 216 -10.45 -8.70 12.24
N ARG A 217 -11.02 -7.84 11.39
CA ARG A 217 -11.70 -6.61 11.81
C ARG A 217 -12.90 -6.90 12.73
N GLU A 218 -13.74 -7.86 12.36
CA GLU A 218 -14.89 -8.27 13.17
C GLU A 218 -14.48 -8.81 14.54
N ARG A 219 -13.43 -9.64 14.59
CA ARG A 219 -12.90 -10.16 15.85
C ARG A 219 -12.35 -9.04 16.74
N LEU A 220 -11.66 -8.05 16.15
CA LEU A 220 -11.13 -6.91 16.88
C LEU A 220 -12.25 -6.03 17.45
N ALA A 221 -13.28 -5.72 16.65
CA ALA A 221 -14.44 -4.95 17.11
C ALA A 221 -15.15 -5.66 18.28
N LYS A 222 -15.41 -6.97 18.15
CA LYS A 222 -16.00 -7.78 19.24
C LYS A 222 -15.15 -7.79 20.52
N TRP A 223 -13.83 -7.72 20.40
CA TRP A 223 -12.93 -7.67 21.56
C TRP A 223 -12.94 -6.29 22.24
N GLN A 224 -12.98 -5.21 21.45
CA GLN A 224 -13.08 -3.84 21.94
C GLN A 224 -14.42 -3.60 22.67
N ASP A 225 -15.54 -4.09 22.14
CA ASP A 225 -16.86 -3.99 22.78
C ASP A 225 -16.92 -4.72 24.13
N LYS A 226 -16.22 -5.85 24.25
CA LYS A 226 -16.13 -6.62 25.51
C LYS A 226 -15.23 -6.00 26.57
N SER A 227 -14.33 -5.12 26.16
CA SER A 227 -13.38 -4.45 27.06
C SER A 227 -13.96 -3.16 27.66
N GLN A 228 -15.20 -2.81 27.29
CA GLN A 228 -15.95 -1.67 27.82
C GLN A 228 -16.92 -2.03 28.96
N TYR A 229 -16.92 -3.30 29.41
CA TYR A 229 -17.64 -3.82 30.56
C TYR A 229 -16.68 -4.45 31.57
#